data_AF-A0A1Q5GB98-F1
#
_entry.id   AF-A0A1Q5GB98-F1
#
_cell.length_a   1.000
_cell.length_b   1.000
_cell.length_c   1.000
_cell.angle_alpha   90.00
_cell.angle_beta   90.00
_cell.angle_gamma   90.00
#
_symmetry.space_group_name_H-M   'P 1'
#
loop_
_entity.id
_entity.type
_entity.pdbx_description
1 polymer ?
#
loop_
_entity_poly.entity_id
_entity_poly.type
_entity_poly.pdbx_seq_one_letter_code
_entity_poly.pdbx_strand_id
1 'polypeptide(L)'
;MPTYETLPRFAADLDRLTPEQRRKFRQTVAAFVEDLRAGGRFRAGLRMKRVRCSPGVYELTWSAGSGPAGRATWQYGAPCRPGTPHVIWRRIGTHDILTGP
;
A
#
# COMPACT_ATOMS: atom_id res chain seq x y z
N MET A 1 15.72 -8.28 -0.83
CA MET A 1 14.52 -7.65 -0.22
C MET A 1 14.05 -6.53 -1.14
N PRO A 2 12.74 -6.42 -1.44
CA PRO A 2 12.21 -5.25 -2.12
C PRO A 2 12.57 -3.98 -1.34
N THR A 3 12.89 -2.93 -2.06
CA THR A 3 13.18 -1.63 -1.45
C THR A 3 11.88 -0.84 -1.38
N TYR A 4 11.70 -0.09 -0.30
CA TYR A 4 10.51 0.74 -0.10
C TYR A 4 10.89 2.17 0.25
N GLU A 5 10.11 3.09 -0.26
CA GLU A 5 10.17 4.51 0.06
C GLU A 5 8.78 4.96 0.52
N THR A 6 8.73 5.89 1.47
CA THR A 6 7.47 6.49 1.95
C THR A 6 7.49 7.98 1.67
N LEU A 7 6.48 8.50 0.99
CA LEU A 7 6.35 9.94 0.80
C LEU A 7 6.00 10.64 2.12
N PRO A 8 6.35 11.93 2.32
CA PRO A 8 6.02 12.68 3.53
C PRO A 8 4.52 12.64 3.86
N ARG A 9 3.66 12.66 2.83
CA ARG A 9 2.21 12.55 3.01
C ARG A 9 1.79 11.19 3.56
N PHE A 10 2.46 10.11 3.18
CA PHE A 10 2.22 8.78 3.74
C PHE A 10 2.56 8.74 5.23
N ALA A 11 3.63 9.39 5.67
CA ALA A 11 3.99 9.44 7.08
C ALA A 11 2.93 10.18 7.91
N ALA A 12 2.48 11.34 7.44
CA ALA A 12 1.40 12.10 8.10
C ALA A 12 0.09 11.31 8.16
N ASP A 13 -0.25 10.62 7.07
CA ASP A 13 -1.42 9.75 6.97
C ASP A 13 -1.33 8.55 7.93
N LEU A 14 -0.15 7.92 8.03
CA LEU A 14 0.13 6.83 8.96
C LEU A 14 -0.01 7.29 10.41
N ASP A 15 0.39 8.52 10.72
CA ASP A 15 0.28 9.08 12.06
C ASP A 15 -1.15 9.31 12.52
N ARG A 16 -2.07 9.54 11.58
CA ARG A 16 -3.51 9.67 11.87
C ARG A 16 -4.20 8.34 12.13
N LEU A 17 -3.57 7.20 11.82
CA LEU A 17 -4.14 5.89 12.08
C LEU A 17 -4.01 5.49 13.55
N THR A 18 -5.05 4.83 14.06
CA THR A 18 -5.03 4.20 15.38
C THR A 18 -3.99 3.07 15.44
N PRO A 19 -3.49 2.71 16.63
CA PRO A 19 -2.54 1.60 16.78
C PRO A 19 -3.03 0.28 16.17
N GLU A 20 -4.33 -0.01 16.29
CA GLU A 20 -4.96 -1.21 15.71
C GLU A 20 -4.95 -1.18 14.18
N GLN A 21 -5.23 -0.02 13.59
CA GLN A 21 -5.16 0.18 12.14
C GLN A 21 -3.73 0.02 11.63
N ARG A 22 -2.74 0.60 12.33
CA ARG A 22 -1.32 0.41 12.00
C ARG A 22 -0.91 -1.07 12.09
N ARG A 23 -1.43 -1.82 13.07
CA ARG A 23 -1.16 -3.27 13.20
C ARG A 23 -1.72 -4.05 12.01
N LYS A 24 -2.99 -3.81 11.65
CA LYS A 24 -3.62 -4.44 10.48
C LYS A 24 -2.86 -4.11 9.19
N PHE A 25 -2.50 -2.84 9.00
CA PHE A 25 -1.69 -2.42 7.87
C PHE A 25 -0.36 -3.16 7.79
N ARG A 26 0.40 -3.26 8.90
CA ARG A 26 1.68 -4.00 8.93
C ARG A 26 1.51 -5.48 8.57
N GLN A 27 0.44 -6.12 9.01
CA GLN A 27 0.14 -7.51 8.63
C GLN A 27 -0.13 -7.64 7.12
N THR A 28 -0.86 -6.69 6.55
CA THR A 28 -1.10 -6.65 5.10
C THR A 28 0.18 -6.37 4.32
N VAL A 29 1.04 -5.45 4.79
CA VAL A 29 2.34 -5.17 4.16
C VAL A 29 3.24 -6.40 4.18
N ALA A 30 3.23 -7.20 5.25
CA ALA A 30 3.97 -8.46 5.28
C ALA A 30 3.52 -9.41 4.16
N ALA A 31 2.21 -9.64 4.03
CA ALA A 31 1.65 -10.46 2.94
C ALA A 31 1.94 -9.87 1.54
N PHE A 32 1.88 -8.55 1.40
CA PHE A 32 2.24 -7.87 0.16
C PHE A 32 3.71 -8.08 -0.22
N VAL A 33 4.63 -7.98 0.74
CA VAL A 33 6.07 -8.19 0.52
C VAL A 33 6.36 -9.64 0.13
N GLU A 34 5.66 -10.61 0.72
CA GLU A 34 5.74 -12.01 0.31
C GLU A 34 5.30 -12.21 -1.14
N ASP A 35 4.12 -11.71 -1.49
CA ASP A 35 3.55 -11.84 -2.84
C ASP A 35 4.44 -11.11 -3.88
N LEU A 36 5.03 -9.98 -3.50
CA LEU A 36 5.97 -9.24 -4.33
C LEU A 36 7.27 -10.03 -4.58
N ARG A 37 7.78 -10.74 -3.57
CA ARG A 37 8.94 -11.64 -3.71
C ARG A 37 8.60 -12.87 -4.56
N ALA A 38 7.37 -13.35 -4.50
CA ALA A 38 6.88 -14.47 -5.30
C ALA A 38 6.61 -14.12 -6.78
N GLY A 39 6.96 -12.92 -7.24
CA GLY A 39 6.80 -12.49 -8.63
C GLY A 39 5.58 -11.62 -8.90
N GLY A 40 4.98 -11.01 -7.86
CA GLY A 40 3.92 -10.00 -8.04
C GLY A 40 2.52 -10.58 -8.27
N ARG A 41 2.31 -11.88 -7.97
CA ARG A 41 0.97 -12.48 -7.93
C ARG A 41 0.34 -12.22 -6.56
N PHE A 42 -0.35 -11.09 -6.45
CA PHE A 42 -1.02 -10.70 -5.21
C PHE A 42 -2.24 -11.57 -4.93
N ARG A 43 -2.35 -12.06 -3.68
CA ARG A 43 -3.51 -12.83 -3.23
C ARG A 43 -4.79 -11.98 -3.27
N ALA A 44 -5.92 -12.60 -3.59
CA ALA A 44 -7.22 -11.91 -3.73
C ALA A 44 -7.62 -11.12 -2.47
N GLY A 45 -7.16 -11.54 -1.29
CA GLY A 45 -7.38 -10.86 -0.01
C GLY A 45 -6.81 -9.43 0.06
N LEU A 46 -5.78 -9.10 -0.73
CA LEU A 46 -5.20 -7.75 -0.80
C LEU A 46 -6.05 -6.78 -1.63
N ARG A 47 -7.04 -7.31 -2.37
CA ARG A 47 -7.95 -6.58 -3.27
C ARG A 47 -7.23 -5.50 -4.08
N MET A 48 -6.10 -5.89 -4.65
CA MET A 48 -5.24 -4.96 -5.35
C MET A 48 -5.86 -4.48 -6.64
N LYS A 49 -5.86 -3.17 -6.86
CA LYS A 49 -6.44 -2.55 -8.06
C LYS A 49 -5.53 -1.49 -8.61
N ARG A 50 -5.49 -1.32 -9.93
CA ARG A 50 -4.81 -0.18 -10.55
C ARG A 50 -5.72 1.04 -10.49
N VAL A 51 -5.20 2.18 -10.07
CA VAL A 51 -5.95 3.43 -10.03
C VAL A 51 -6.12 3.93 -11.46
N ARG A 52 -7.37 4.09 -11.93
CA ARG A 52 -7.65 4.49 -13.32
C ARG A 52 -7.14 5.89 -13.64
N CYS A 53 -7.28 6.83 -12.71
CA CYS A 53 -6.93 8.23 -12.92
C CYS A 53 -5.43 8.54 -12.73
N SER A 54 -4.61 7.56 -12.35
CA SER A 54 -3.17 7.75 -12.14
C SER A 54 -2.38 6.55 -12.65
N PRO A 55 -1.91 6.60 -13.91
CA PRO A 55 -1.14 5.51 -14.51
C PRO A 55 0.08 5.15 -13.65
N GLY A 56 0.22 3.86 -13.30
CA GLY A 56 1.35 3.36 -12.50
C GLY A 56 1.11 3.38 -10.99
N VAL A 57 -0.01 3.94 -10.54
CA VAL A 57 -0.44 3.87 -9.14
C VAL A 57 -1.40 2.68 -8.94
N TYR A 58 -1.15 1.97 -7.85
CA TYR A 58 -1.90 0.84 -7.38
C TYR A 58 -2.52 1.15 -6.03
N GLU A 59 -3.68 0.57 -5.78
CA GLU A 59 -4.42 0.63 -4.54
C GLU A 59 -4.41 -0.76 -3.90
N LEU A 60 -4.16 -0.78 -2.59
CA LEU A 60 -4.18 -1.94 -1.70
C LEU A 60 -5.28 -1.75 -0.65
N THR A 61 -6.06 -2.78 -0.37
CA THR A 61 -6.99 -2.78 0.78
C THR A 61 -6.42 -3.64 1.92
N TRP A 62 -6.25 -3.05 3.11
CA TRP A 62 -5.64 -3.71 4.29
C TRP A 62 -6.62 -3.98 5.44
N SER A 63 -7.88 -3.55 5.32
CA SER A 63 -8.95 -3.92 6.24
C SER A 63 -10.24 -4.19 5.45
N ALA A 64 -10.80 -5.39 5.59
CA ALA A 64 -12.04 -5.81 4.94
C ALA A 64 -13.08 -6.37 5.96
N GLY A 65 -12.89 -6.10 7.26
CA GLY A 65 -13.83 -6.50 8.32
C GLY A 65 -14.97 -5.50 8.54
N SER A 66 -15.69 -5.61 9.67
CA SER A 66 -16.86 -4.77 10.05
C SER A 66 -16.54 -3.31 10.41
N GLY A 67 -15.54 -2.70 9.77
CA GLY A 67 -15.19 -1.29 9.91
C GLY A 67 -14.79 -0.68 8.56
N PRO A 68 -14.55 0.63 8.50
CA PRO A 68 -14.20 1.28 7.24
C PRO A 68 -12.96 0.62 6.63
N ALA A 69 -13.08 0.22 5.36
CA ALA A 69 -12.02 -0.45 4.65
C ALA A 69 -10.80 0.46 4.54
N GLY A 70 -9.69 0.02 5.13
CA GLY A 70 -8.42 0.72 5.07
C GLY A 70 -7.80 0.54 3.69
N ARG A 71 -7.38 1.65 3.07
CA ARG A 71 -6.74 1.68 1.75
C ARG A 71 -5.34 2.26 1.87
N ALA A 72 -4.48 1.87 0.94
CA ALA A 72 -3.17 2.46 0.74
C ALA A 72 -2.88 2.55 -0.75
N THR A 73 -2.27 3.65 -1.19
CA THR A 73 -1.82 3.79 -2.57
C THR A 73 -0.30 3.71 -2.64
N TRP A 74 0.19 3.05 -3.67
CA TRP A 74 1.61 2.84 -3.91
C TRP A 74 1.90 2.79 -5.41
N GLN A 75 3.15 2.96 -5.79
CA GLN A 75 3.59 2.82 -7.18
C GLN A 75 4.92 2.10 -7.24
N TYR A 76 5.24 1.53 -8.39
CA TYR A 76 6.61 1.11 -8.67
C TYR A 76 7.47 2.35 -8.94
N GLY A 77 8.61 2.45 -8.27
CA GLY A 77 9.64 3.42 -8.61
C GLY A 77 10.79 2.78 -9.38
N ALA A 78 11.81 3.57 -9.68
CA ALA A 78 13.02 3.06 -10.32
C ALA A 78 13.66 1.97 -9.43
N PRO A 79 14.04 0.79 -9.97
CA PRO A 79 14.67 -0.25 -9.18
C PRO A 79 15.95 0.26 -8.53
N CYS A 80 15.98 0.36 -7.19
CA CYS A 80 17.22 0.71 -6.47
C CYS A 80 18.27 -0.40 -6.52
N ARG A 81 17.87 -1.64 -6.86
CA ARG A 81 18.75 -2.79 -6.99
C ARG A 81 18.35 -3.60 -8.23
N PRO A 82 19.31 -4.13 -9.01
CA PRO A 82 19.01 -4.99 -10.15
C PRO A 82 18.11 -6.17 -9.75
N GLY A 83 17.09 -6.43 -10.57
CA GLY A 83 16.15 -7.54 -10.37
C GLY A 83 15.23 -7.40 -9.14
N THR A 84 15.23 -6.25 -8.46
CA THR A 84 14.42 -6.04 -7.25
C THR A 84 13.41 -4.93 -7.47
N PRO A 85 12.10 -5.18 -7.29
CA PRO A 85 11.10 -4.13 -7.38
C PRO A 85 11.30 -3.09 -6.28
N HIS A 86 11.14 -1.81 -6.66
CA HIS A 86 11.11 -0.69 -5.74
C HIS A 86 9.67 -0.18 -5.58
N VAL A 87 9.20 -0.07 -4.33
CA VAL A 87 7.83 0.31 -4.00
C VAL A 87 7.83 1.67 -3.31
N ILE A 88 7.11 2.63 -3.87
CA ILE A 88 6.92 3.95 -3.27
C ILE A 88 5.51 4.03 -2.70
N TRP A 89 5.40 4.11 -1.38
CA TRP A 89 4.14 4.33 -0.67
C TRP A 89 3.74 5.80 -0.72
N ARG A 90 2.52 6.07 -1.22
CA ARG A 90 2.05 7.44 -1.46
C ARG A 90 1.11 7.94 -0.38
N ARG A 91 0.05 7.19 -0.08
CA ARG A 91 -1.01 7.55 0.88
C ARG A 91 -1.50 6.32 1.62
N ILE A 92 -2.00 6.50 2.83
CA ILE A 92 -2.63 5.45 3.64
C ILE A 92 -3.79 6.03 4.42
N GLY A 93 -4.85 5.25 4.66
CA GLY A 93 -5.96 5.73 5.46
C GLY A 93 -7.21 4.89 5.30
N THR A 94 -8.32 5.42 5.74
CA THR A 94 -9.67 4.88 5.53
C THR A 94 -10.23 5.40 4.19
N HIS A 95 -11.56 5.42 4.04
CA HIS A 95 -12.23 5.90 2.81
C HIS A 95 -11.84 7.34 2.42
N ASP A 96 -11.33 8.13 3.37
CA ASP A 96 -10.94 9.53 3.20
C ASP A 96 -9.69 9.77 2.34
N ILE A 97 -8.90 8.73 2.00
CA ILE A 97 -7.70 8.96 1.18
C ILE A 97 -8.00 9.34 -0.27
N LEU A 98 -9.24 9.14 -0.72
CA LEU A 98 -9.71 9.54 -2.05
C LEU A 98 -10.28 10.97 -2.04
N THR A 99 -10.43 11.59 -0.86
CA THR A 99 -10.92 12.96 -0.68
C THR A 99 -9.71 13.90 -0.62
N GLY A 100 -9.37 14.50 -1.77
CA GLY A 100 -8.34 15.54 -1.89
C GLY A 100 -7.07 15.06 -2.63
N PRO A 101 -6.76 15.64 -3.81
CA PRO A 101 -5.53 15.36 -4.57
C PRO A 101 -4.26 15.66 -3.77
#